data_AF-A0A060BZU0-F1
#
_entry.id   AF-A0A060BZU0-F1
#
_cell.length_a   1.000
_cell.length_b   1.000
_cell.length_c   1.000
_cell.angle_alpha   90.00
_cell.angle_beta   90.00
_cell.angle_gamma   90.00
#
_symmetry.space_group_name_H-M   'P 1'
#
loop_
_entity.id
_entity.type
_entity.pdbx_description
1 polymer ?
#
loop_
_entity_poly.entity_id
_entity_poly.type
_entity_poly.pdbx_seq_one_letter_code
_entity_poly.pdbx_strand_id
1 'polypeptide(L)' 'HPFDGITLTEFDVTTMKLQPKTAKTIYNGTNVKLVEGPHLYQINDYYYLFAAQGGTVFTHQEVVARSKSLDTLSFE' A
#
# COMPACT_ATOMS: atom_id res chain seq x y z
N HIS A 1 15.93 5.09 3.13
CA HIS A 1 15.11 5.20 4.36
C HIS A 1 14.56 3.82 4.69
N PRO A 2 14.17 3.50 5.93
CA PRO A 2 13.71 2.15 6.27
C PRO A 2 12.35 1.75 5.68
N PHE A 3 11.57 2.71 5.14
CA PHE A 3 10.21 2.48 4.64
C PHE A 3 10.13 2.56 3.11
N ASP A 4 10.21 1.44 2.40
CA ASP A 4 10.38 1.38 0.93
C ASP A 4 9.06 1.24 0.14
N GLY A 5 8.00 1.90 0.64
CA GLY A 5 6.66 1.86 0.06
C GLY A 5 5.81 0.68 0.53
N ILE A 6 4.65 0.53 -0.11
CA ILE A 6 3.66 -0.51 0.14
C ILE A 6 3.75 -1.56 -0.98
N THR A 7 4.20 -2.76 -0.62
CA THR A 7 4.29 -3.91 -1.53
C THR A 7 3.08 -4.82 -1.39
N LEU A 8 2.45 -5.11 -2.52
CA LEU A 8 1.36 -6.07 -2.63
C LEU A 8 1.91 -7.39 -3.18
N THR A 9 1.63 -8.50 -2.49
CA THR A 9 1.92 -9.87 -2.95
C THR A 9 0.66 -10.71 -2.84
N GLU A 10 0.30 -11.44 -3.89
CA GLU A 10 -0.85 -12.34 -3.87
C GLU A 10 -0.62 -13.50 -2.90
N PHE A 11 -1.67 -13.85 -2.16
CA PHE A 11 -1.71 -15.02 -1.28
C PHE A 11 -2.59 -16.09 -1.91
N ASP A 12 -2.01 -17.27 -2.19
CA ASP A 12 -2.73 -18.43 -2.69
C ASP A 12 -3.35 -19.21 -1.52
N VAL A 13 -4.68 -19.21 -1.46
CA VAL A 13 -5.47 -19.90 -0.42
C VAL A 13 -5.48 -21.42 -0.55
N THR A 14 -5.09 -21.96 -1.71
CA THR A 14 -5.00 -23.42 -1.94
C THR A 14 -3.71 -23.96 -1.35
N THR A 15 -2.59 -23.26 -1.58
CA THR A 15 -1.27 -23.67 -1.10
C THR A 15 -0.90 -23.03 0.24
N MET A 16 -1.69 -22.07 0.72
CA MET A 16 -1.46 -21.26 1.92
C MET A 16 -0.10 -20.54 1.90
N LYS A 17 0.29 -20.03 0.73
CA LYS A 17 1.59 -19.39 0.50
C LYS A 17 1.42 -18.09 -0.28
N LEU A 18 2.34 -17.15 -0.02
CA LEU A 18 2.53 -16.01 -0.90
C LEU A 18 3.09 -16.47 -2.25
N GLN A 19 2.71 -15.77 -3.33
CA GLN A 19 3.24 -15.96 -4.67
C GLN A 19 4.28 -14.88 -4.99
N PRO A 20 5.60 -15.11 -4.79
CA PRO A 20 6.61 -14.04 -4.86
C PRO A 20 6.70 -13.35 -6.22
N LYS A 21 6.36 -14.06 -7.30
CA LYS A 21 6.32 -13.53 -8.68
C LYS A 21 5.32 -12.37 -8.87
N THR A 22 4.37 -12.21 -7.95
CA THR A 22 3.33 -11.18 -8.01
C THR A 22 3.67 -9.93 -7.21
N ALA A 23 4.77 -9.97 -6.45
CA ALA A 23 5.20 -8.88 -5.59
C ALA A 23 5.45 -7.62 -6.40
N LYS A 24 4.77 -6.53 -6.03
CA LYS A 24 4.96 -5.20 -6.64
C LYS A 24 4.69 -4.08 -5.64
N THR A 25 5.53 -3.05 -5.65
CA THR A 25 5.30 -1.82 -4.89
C THR A 25 4.25 -0.98 -5.59
N ILE A 26 3.08 -0.82 -4.97
CA ILE A 26 1.92 -0.13 -5.55
C ILE A 26 1.83 1.35 -5.14
N TYR A 27 2.54 1.74 -4.07
CA TYR A 27 2.51 3.11 -3.55
C TYR A 27 3.80 3.42 -2.77
N ASN A 28 4.38 4.61 -2.98
CA ASN A 28 5.62 5.04 -2.31
C ASN A 28 5.38 5.96 -1.10
N GLY A 29 4.13 6.28 -0.77
CA GLY A 29 3.85 7.34 0.19
C GLY A 29 3.97 8.74 -0.43
N THR A 30 3.90 9.74 0.43
CA THR A 30 4.11 11.15 0.08
C THR A 30 5.48 11.63 0.59
N ASN A 31 5.76 12.91 0.43
CA ASN A 31 6.95 13.54 1.00
C ASN A 31 6.99 13.50 2.55
N VAL A 32 5.90 13.13 3.22
CA VAL A 32 5.88 12.92 4.69
C VAL A 32 6.67 11.66 5.10
N LYS A 33 6.85 10.70 4.18
CA LYS A 33 7.61 9.45 4.37
C LYS A 33 7.03 8.57 5.50
N LEU A 34 7.81 7.57 5.89
CA LEU A 34 7.46 6.57 6.92
C LEU A 34 6.10 5.92 6.62
N VAL A 35 5.86 5.60 5.35
CA VAL A 35 4.59 5.00 4.90
C VAL A 35 4.46 3.57 5.43
N GLU A 36 3.39 3.31 6.15
CA GLU A 36 3.15 2.07 6.87
C GLU A 36 1.65 1.78 7.02
N GLY A 37 1.30 0.69 7.71
CA GLY A 37 -0.10 0.35 8.03
C GLY A 37 -1.06 0.29 6.83
N PRO A 38 -0.73 -0.40 5.72
CA PRO A 38 -1.58 -0.38 4.53
C PRO A 38 -2.88 -1.16 4.72
N HIS A 39 -4.00 -0.55 4.35
CA HIS A 39 -5.32 -1.19 4.24
C HIS A 39 -5.95 -0.89 2.88
N LEU A 40 -6.30 -1.94 2.16
CA LEU A 40 -6.86 -1.85 0.81
C LEU A 40 -8.38 -2.07 0.85
N TYR A 41 -9.13 -1.17 0.21
CA TYR A 41 -10.58 -1.27 0.06
C TYR A 41 -10.94 -1.14 -1.42
N GLN A 42 -11.92 -1.90 -1.88
CA GLN A 42 -12.52 -1.69 -3.20
C GLN A 42 -13.90 -1.06 -3.01
N ILE A 43 -14.08 0.15 -3.55
CA ILE A 43 -15.32 0.91 -3.45
C ILE A 43 -15.67 1.40 -4.86
N ASN A 44 -16.75 0.87 -5.42
CA ASN A 44 -17.10 1.01 -6.83
C ASN A 44 -15.92 0.57 -7.73
N ASP A 45 -15.56 1.41 -8.72
CA ASP A 45 -14.52 1.12 -9.71
C ASP A 45 -13.11 1.54 -9.27
N TYR A 46 -12.89 1.77 -7.98
CA TYR A 46 -11.60 2.21 -7.43
C TYR A 46 -11.13 1.33 -6.27
N TYR A 47 -9.81 1.17 -6.21
CA TYR A 47 -9.09 0.76 -5.02
C TYR A 47 -8.70 1.99 -4.21
N TYR A 48 -8.95 1.96 -2.91
CA TYR A 48 -8.52 2.95 -1.94
C TYR A 48 -7.47 2.30 -1.03
N LEU A 49 -6.31 2.93 -0.92
CA LEU A 49 -5.24 2.54 -0.02
C LEU A 49 -5.14 3.55 1.11
N PHE A 50 -5.54 3.11 2.29
CA PHE A 50 -5.34 3.78 3.56
C PHE A 50 -3.93 3.40 4.05
N ALA A 51 -3.11 4.39 4.38
CA ALA A 51 -1.75 4.19 4.86
C ALA A 51 -1.35 5.29 5.84
N ALA A 52 -0.79 4.88 6.98
CA ALA A 52 -0.19 5.77 7.96
C ALA A 52 1.15 6.31 7.43
N GLN A 53 1.48 7.55 7.78
CA GLN A 53 2.73 8.23 7.43
C GLN A 53 3.24 9.08 8.61
N GLY A 54 4.51 9.46 8.56
CA GLY A 54 5.14 10.33 9.56
C GLY A 54 5.52 9.64 10.87
N GLY A 55 5.28 8.33 11.00
CA GLY A 55 5.58 7.51 12.18
C GLY A 55 4.66 7.80 13.36
N THR A 56 4.61 6.89 14.34
CA THR A 56 3.68 6.92 15.50
C THR A 56 4.06 7.95 16.57
N VAL A 57 4.29 9.20 16.15
CA VAL A 57 4.65 10.35 16.98
C VAL A 57 3.81 11.56 16.58
N PHE A 58 4.21 12.79 16.96
CA PHE A 58 3.43 14.00 16.65
C PHE A 58 3.23 14.28 15.15
N THR A 59 4.06 13.71 14.28
CA THR A 59 3.93 13.81 12.83
C THR A 59 3.04 12.72 12.21
N HIS A 60 2.43 11.86 13.02
CA HIS A 60 1.55 10.78 12.56
C HIS A 60 0.33 11.33 11.82
N GLN A 61 0.07 10.79 10.64
CA GLN A 61 -1.11 11.11 9.84
C GLN A 61 -1.57 9.88 9.04
N GLU A 62 -2.87 9.83 8.75
CA GLU A 62 -3.47 8.89 7.81
C GLU A 62 -3.57 9.54 6.44
N VAL A 63 -3.10 8.85 5.40
CA VAL A 63 -3.20 9.30 4.00
C VAL A 63 -3.97 8.26 3.21
N VAL A 64 -4.92 8.73 2.40
CA VAL A 64 -5.70 7.88 1.50
C VAL A 64 -5.30 8.20 0.07
N ALA A 65 -4.81 7.20 -0.65
CA ALA A 65 -4.57 7.24 -2.08
C ALA A 65 -5.58 6.35 -2.82
N ARG A 66 -5.79 6.56 -4.12
CA ARG A 66 -6.65 5.68 -4.92
C ARG A 66 -6.08 5.35 -6.28
N SER A 67 -6.51 4.22 -6.83
CA SER A 67 -6.16 3.78 -8.18
C SER A 67 -7.30 2.99 -8.82
N LYS A 68 -7.35 2.95 -10.15
CA LYS A 68 -8.24 2.03 -10.89
C LYS A 68 -7.63 0.63 -11.07
N SER A 69 -6.35 0.46 -10.75
CA SER A 69 -5.65 -0.82 -10.84
C SER A 69 -4.77 -1.07 -9.61
N LEU A 70 -4.20 -2.26 -9.53
CA LEU A 70 -3.19 -2.62 -8.52
C LEU A 70 -1.80 -2.66 -9.13
N ASP A 71 -1.54 -1.84 -10.15
CA ASP A 71 -0.26 -1.82 -10.86
C ASP A 71 0.80 -1.05 -10.07
N THR A 72 2.07 -1.29 -10.44
CA THR A 72 3.23 -0.66 -9.84
C THR A 72 3.07 0.87 -9.82
N LEU A 73 3.16 1.46 -8.63
CA LEU A 73 3.05 2.91 -8.38
C LEU A 73 1.82 3.58 -9.00
N SER A 74 0.69 2.87 -9.10
CA SER A 74 -0.54 3.40 -9.71
C SER A 74 -1.40 4.25 -8.77
N PHE A 75 -1.11 4.26 -7.47
CA PHE A 75 -1.88 5.00 -6.47
C PHE A 75 -1.44 6.47 -6.40
N GLU A 76 -2.41 7.37 -6.48
CA GLU A 76 -2.28 8.83 -6.39
C GLU A 76 -3.12 9.42 -5.25
#